data_AF-A0A495B381-F1
#
_entry.id   AF-A0A495B381-F1
#
_cell.length_a   1.000
_cell.length_b   1.000
_cell.length_c   1.000
_cell.angle_alpha   90.00
_cell.angle_beta   90.00
_cell.angle_gamma   90.00
#
_symmetry.space_group_name_H-M   'P 1'
#
loop_
_entity.id
_entity.type
_entity.pdbx_description
1 polymer ?
#
loop_
_entity_poly.entity_id
_entity_poly.type
_entity_poly.pdbx_seq_one_letter_code
_entity_poly.pdbx_strand_id
1 'polypeptide(L)'
;MKQHTIKMGGLLAALALAWPLAPVPAQAEGHLLAVGGMLRASNQPVYQKFIELAGGVSNARIAIMPTASGSQSSSKRFRGELIALGVPEANISIVNIDRKNYQDTMNDPDTVKPLTLASAVWFVGGDQARIARALYNGDGSPSLAFQAIRALKERGGVVGGSSAGASIQGVWMPTAYGVVMDTLDFGVAARGNMRGTAVLKGSGLFDGVIDQHLDKLEETTSGRALRMASYLTSRNLKRGYGLDTNTAMWIKPDGTIEVLGEGYVTVMDVSSASNRFGIYGSEIRNVRLAMLGSGDRYDPARDVIVPDPGKVAIKAGDEYLNGNALIPDLSAVNSVGRAVIYGLADNKARQQQGLLTRYNPANGYHYGYRVNFSKGESFAAWSRFVDSLTNYTVRDVRMDIEPVDAMLGHPSRTLPVDIGRSKQQQAIAAVVFRGLMTTDAQRRFEPQRAITRAELANALQMTLNGELKAAEKPLLSDVAGDHPLREQIEIVVSNGWMSGYDRFWPRQAVTREEFALAVKRLAEVFQQRSLAQRATLLDAAQLGKGYDEAAELVVGEGLLAAPGGHFNGKAPVMREEVARVLAQVTGIAS
;
A
#
# COMPACT_ATOMS: atom_id res chain seq x y z
N MET A 1 -63.47 54.24 46.17
CA MET A 1 -64.40 53.17 45.77
C MET A 1 -63.64 52.16 44.93
N LYS A 2 -63.68 50.88 45.32
CA LYS A 2 -63.20 49.69 44.58
C LYS A 2 -61.66 49.58 44.47
N GLN A 3 -61.00 48.42 44.53
CA GLN A 3 -61.32 47.06 44.96
C GLN A 3 -59.95 46.35 45.08
N HIS A 4 -59.79 45.47 46.05
CA HIS A 4 -58.67 44.53 46.09
C HIS A 4 -58.71 43.57 44.90
N THR A 5 -57.55 43.25 44.33
CA THR A 5 -57.36 41.98 43.62
C THR A 5 -55.93 41.48 43.85
N ILE A 6 -55.83 40.46 44.68
CA ILE A 6 -54.64 39.64 44.89
C ILE A 6 -54.48 38.75 43.64
N LYS A 7 -53.31 38.76 43.01
CA LYS A 7 -52.92 37.71 42.05
C LYS A 7 -51.77 36.91 42.63
N MET A 8 -52.08 35.67 42.95
CA MET A 8 -51.16 34.58 43.25
C MET A 8 -50.51 34.12 41.93
N GLY A 9 -49.19 34.02 41.88
CA GLY A 9 -48.44 33.64 40.68
C GLY A 9 -47.26 32.74 41.00
N GLY A 10 -47.52 31.44 40.94
CA GLY A 10 -46.63 30.27 40.79
C GLY A 10 -45.12 30.40 40.99
N LEU A 11 -44.63 29.73 42.03
CA LEU A 11 -43.25 29.26 42.14
C LEU A 11 -43.03 28.13 41.11
N LEU A 12 -42.28 28.39 40.03
CA LEU A 12 -41.81 27.34 39.11
C LEU A 12 -40.52 26.74 39.69
N ALA A 13 -40.64 25.55 40.28
CA ALA A 13 -39.50 24.71 40.64
C ALA A 13 -38.80 24.22 39.36
N ALA A 14 -37.54 24.64 39.18
CA ALA A 14 -36.69 24.12 38.12
C ALA A 14 -36.29 22.67 38.45
N LEU A 15 -36.97 21.71 37.82
CA LEU A 15 -36.52 20.31 37.76
C LEU A 15 -35.25 20.24 36.91
N ALA A 16 -34.11 20.04 37.57
CA ALA A 16 -32.87 19.64 36.92
C ALA A 16 -33.06 18.23 36.34
N LEU A 17 -33.43 18.15 35.06
CA LEU A 17 -33.39 16.92 34.29
C LEU A 17 -31.92 16.54 34.08
N ALA A 18 -31.42 15.63 34.93
CA ALA A 18 -30.17 14.93 34.68
C ALA A 18 -30.33 14.09 33.40
N TRP A 19 -29.75 14.55 32.30
CA TRP A 19 -29.56 13.71 31.12
C TRP A 19 -28.67 12.52 31.52
N PRO A 20 -29.03 11.28 31.16
CA PRO A 20 -28.10 10.18 31.32
C PRO A 20 -26.93 10.46 30.38
N LEU A 21 -25.74 10.64 30.95
CA LEU A 21 -24.49 10.60 30.21
C LEU A 21 -24.51 9.31 29.38
N ALA A 22 -24.41 9.44 28.07
CA ALA A 22 -24.15 8.28 27.22
C ALA A 22 -22.92 7.55 27.79
N PRO A 23 -22.94 6.22 27.94
CA PRO A 23 -21.78 5.50 28.45
C PRO A 23 -20.59 5.79 27.53
N VAL A 24 -19.54 6.37 28.11
CA VAL A 24 -18.22 6.41 27.50
C VAL A 24 -17.87 4.95 27.17
N PRO A 25 -17.51 4.61 25.92
CA PRO A 25 -17.13 3.23 25.62
C PRO A 25 -16.00 2.82 26.56
N ALA A 26 -16.18 1.73 27.29
CA ALA A 26 -15.18 1.19 28.20
C ALA A 26 -13.84 1.08 27.47
N GLN A 27 -12.86 1.84 27.95
CA GLN A 27 -11.52 1.86 27.41
C GLN A 27 -10.94 0.45 27.55
N ALA A 28 -10.66 -0.22 26.44
CA ALA A 28 -10.16 -1.59 26.47
C ALA A 28 -8.85 -1.65 27.29
N GLU A 29 -8.84 -2.44 28.37
CA GLU A 29 -7.75 -2.47 29.35
C GLU A 29 -6.43 -3.08 28.81
N GLY A 30 -6.47 -3.76 27.67
CA GLY A 30 -5.33 -4.49 27.12
C GLY A 30 -4.49 -3.70 26.11
N HIS A 31 -3.30 -4.24 25.89
CA HIS A 31 -2.23 -3.63 25.12
C HIS A 31 -2.18 -4.13 23.68
N LEU A 32 -1.53 -3.36 22.82
CA LEU A 32 -1.11 -3.80 21.50
C LEU A 32 0.39 -3.64 21.34
N LEU A 33 1.02 -4.55 20.61
CA LEU A 33 2.44 -4.46 20.26
C LEU A 33 2.62 -4.76 18.77
N ALA A 34 2.74 -3.71 17.97
CA ALA A 34 2.88 -3.81 16.52
C ALA A 34 4.36 -3.67 16.15
N VAL A 35 4.92 -4.64 15.41
CA VAL A 35 6.32 -4.64 14.98
C VAL A 35 6.43 -4.53 13.47
N GLY A 36 7.27 -3.62 12.98
CA GLY A 36 7.38 -3.29 11.55
C GLY A 36 7.89 -4.42 10.65
N GLY A 37 8.34 -5.53 11.21
CA GLY A 37 8.85 -6.68 10.46
C GLY A 37 10.25 -7.07 10.92
N MET A 38 10.74 -8.23 10.47
CA MET A 38 12.11 -8.71 10.72
C MET A 38 12.59 -8.57 12.17
N LEU A 39 11.72 -8.86 13.15
CA LEU A 39 12.08 -8.83 14.57
C LEU A 39 13.27 -9.76 14.81
N ARG A 40 14.39 -9.21 15.30
CA ARG A 40 15.62 -9.94 15.57
C ARG A 40 15.64 -10.42 17.02
N ALA A 41 16.23 -11.58 17.26
CA ALA A 41 16.38 -12.16 18.60
C ALA A 41 17.12 -11.23 19.59
N SER A 42 18.04 -10.39 19.08
CA SER A 42 18.78 -9.41 19.87
C SER A 42 17.94 -8.24 20.37
N ASN A 43 16.71 -8.05 19.86
CA ASN A 43 15.85 -6.92 20.23
C ASN A 43 15.14 -7.19 21.57
N GLN A 44 15.92 -7.24 22.63
CA GLN A 44 15.47 -7.48 23.99
C GLN A 44 14.35 -6.52 24.43
N PRO A 45 14.37 -5.20 24.14
CA PRO A 45 13.31 -4.29 24.55
C PRO A 45 11.91 -4.72 24.09
N VAL A 46 11.78 -5.19 22.85
CA VAL A 46 10.49 -5.62 22.29
C VAL A 46 10.04 -6.94 22.92
N TYR A 47 10.94 -7.92 23.02
CA TYR A 47 10.61 -9.22 23.60
C TYR A 47 10.28 -9.14 25.09
N GLN A 48 11.09 -8.42 25.87
CA GLN A 48 10.87 -8.22 27.30
C GLN A 48 9.54 -7.51 27.54
N LYS A 49 9.24 -6.44 26.77
CA LYS A 49 7.94 -5.77 26.88
C LYS A 49 6.79 -6.72 26.53
N PHE A 50 6.89 -7.53 25.48
CA PHE A 50 5.83 -8.51 25.15
C PHE A 50 5.60 -9.51 26.29
N ILE A 51 6.67 -10.07 26.87
CA ILE A 51 6.58 -11.04 27.97
C ILE A 51 6.06 -10.37 29.25
N GLU A 52 6.50 -9.15 29.56
CA GLU A 52 5.98 -8.34 30.67
C GLU A 52 4.47 -8.17 30.56
N LEU A 53 3.98 -7.69 29.40
CA LEU A 53 2.56 -7.49 29.13
C LEU A 53 1.76 -8.80 29.09
N ALA A 54 2.42 -9.92 28.79
CA ALA A 54 1.81 -11.25 28.88
C ALA A 54 1.66 -11.75 30.33
N GLY A 55 2.15 -11.03 31.35
CA GLY A 55 2.11 -11.43 32.76
C GLY A 55 3.45 -11.92 33.33
N GLY A 56 4.55 -11.68 32.61
CA GLY A 56 5.89 -12.10 32.99
C GLY A 56 6.21 -13.55 32.64
N VAL A 57 7.50 -13.92 32.73
CA VAL A 57 8.03 -15.21 32.25
C VAL A 57 7.26 -16.42 32.78
N SER A 58 6.91 -16.43 34.07
CA SER A 58 6.26 -17.58 34.71
C SER A 58 4.77 -17.71 34.42
N ASN A 59 4.06 -16.59 34.22
CA ASN A 59 2.59 -16.58 34.09
C ASN A 59 2.12 -16.36 32.65
N ALA A 60 3.00 -15.94 31.74
CA ALA A 60 2.67 -15.70 30.34
C ALA A 60 2.09 -16.96 29.71
N ARG A 61 0.91 -16.84 29.10
CA ARG A 61 0.27 -17.85 28.26
C ARG A 61 0.12 -17.28 26.86
N ILE A 62 0.89 -17.80 25.93
CA ILE A 62 1.10 -17.18 24.62
C ILE A 62 0.50 -18.06 23.54
N ALA A 63 -0.43 -17.50 22.77
CA ALA A 63 -0.98 -18.12 21.57
C ALA A 63 -0.39 -17.48 20.31
N ILE A 64 0.29 -18.29 19.48
CA ILE A 64 0.91 -17.85 18.22
C ILE A 64 -0.04 -18.19 17.07
N MET A 65 -0.43 -17.19 16.29
CA MET A 65 -1.31 -17.31 15.13
C MET A 65 -0.48 -17.44 13.84
N PRO A 66 -0.43 -18.62 13.20
CA PRO A 66 0.41 -18.87 12.02
C PRO A 66 -0.24 -18.43 10.70
N THR A 67 -1.49 -17.96 10.74
CA THR A 67 -2.41 -17.81 9.60
C THR A 67 -1.87 -17.05 8.39
N ALA A 68 -1.06 -16.01 8.61
CA ALA A 68 -0.49 -15.20 7.55
C ALA A 68 0.54 -15.98 6.70
N SER A 69 1.29 -16.87 7.33
CA SER A 69 2.52 -17.45 6.79
C SER A 69 2.25 -18.56 5.78
N GLY A 70 3.18 -18.71 4.83
CA GLY A 70 3.24 -19.85 3.91
C GLY A 70 3.67 -21.17 4.59
N SER A 71 4.33 -21.08 5.75
CA SER A 71 4.88 -22.23 6.48
C SER A 71 4.92 -21.97 7.98
N GLN A 72 5.23 -23.00 8.77
CA GLN A 72 5.34 -22.87 10.23
C GLN A 72 6.69 -22.32 10.71
N SER A 73 7.62 -21.96 9.82
CA SER A 73 8.99 -21.56 10.21
C SER A 73 9.01 -20.33 11.13
N SER A 74 8.25 -19.29 10.79
CA SER A 74 8.17 -18.06 11.60
C SER A 74 7.55 -18.30 12.98
N SER A 75 6.52 -19.13 13.05
CA SER A 75 5.87 -19.52 14.31
C SER A 75 6.82 -20.31 15.22
N LYS A 76 7.53 -21.30 14.65
CA LYS A 76 8.52 -22.11 15.37
C LYS A 76 9.70 -21.27 15.84
N ARG A 77 10.20 -20.36 14.99
CA ARG A 77 11.26 -19.42 15.36
C ARG A 77 10.83 -18.56 16.55
N PHE A 78 9.69 -17.87 16.44
CA PHE A 78 9.21 -17.00 17.52
C PHE A 78 8.99 -17.76 18.84
N ARG A 79 8.43 -18.98 18.77
CA ARG A 79 8.33 -19.88 19.93
C ARG A 79 9.70 -20.20 20.53
N GLY A 80 10.70 -20.52 19.71
CA GLY A 80 12.06 -20.78 20.15
C GLY A 80 12.69 -19.59 20.88
N GLU A 81 12.51 -18.37 20.38
CA GLU A 81 13.01 -17.16 21.05
C GLU A 81 12.36 -16.93 22.42
N LEU A 82 11.04 -17.16 22.54
CA LEU A 82 10.34 -17.04 23.82
C LEU A 82 10.84 -18.08 24.84
N ILE A 83 11.12 -19.31 24.39
CA ILE A 83 11.71 -20.37 25.24
C ILE A 83 13.12 -19.97 25.68
N ALA A 84 13.93 -19.43 24.76
CA ALA A 84 15.29 -18.96 25.09
C ALA A 84 15.27 -17.81 26.11
N LEU A 85 14.19 -17.02 26.15
CA LEU A 85 13.94 -15.97 27.14
C LEU A 85 13.27 -16.48 28.43
N GLY A 86 13.12 -17.79 28.58
CA GLY A 86 12.69 -18.45 29.82
C GLY A 86 11.19 -18.74 29.92
N VAL A 87 10.38 -18.37 28.93
CA VAL A 87 8.94 -18.69 28.97
C VAL A 87 8.77 -20.22 28.88
N PRO A 88 8.06 -20.87 29.83
CA PRO A 88 7.87 -22.31 29.81
C PRO A 88 7.25 -22.78 28.49
N GLU A 89 7.82 -23.83 27.90
CA GLU A 89 7.35 -24.36 26.62
C GLU A 89 5.86 -24.74 26.64
N ALA A 90 5.39 -25.27 27.78
CA ALA A 90 3.99 -25.65 28.01
C ALA A 90 3.01 -24.46 27.97
N ASN A 91 3.50 -23.23 28.12
CA ASN A 91 2.70 -22.02 28.08
C ASN A 91 2.61 -21.41 26.68
N ILE A 92 3.30 -21.97 25.67
CA ILE A 92 3.34 -21.42 24.31
C ILE A 92 2.67 -22.39 23.34
N SER A 93 1.52 -21.97 22.81
CA SER A 93 0.74 -22.74 21.84
C SER A 93 0.80 -22.11 20.45
N ILE A 94 1.13 -22.88 19.42
CA ILE A 94 0.87 -22.48 18.03
C ILE A 94 -0.55 -22.93 17.69
N VAL A 95 -1.44 -21.99 17.43
CA VAL A 95 -2.87 -22.25 17.19
C VAL A 95 -3.06 -22.91 15.82
N ASN A 96 -3.92 -23.93 15.74
CA ASN A 96 -4.18 -24.69 14.51
C ASN A 96 -5.13 -23.98 13.53
N ILE A 97 -4.90 -22.68 13.31
CA ILE A 97 -5.59 -21.83 12.34
C ILE A 97 -4.53 -21.31 11.37
N ASP A 98 -4.24 -22.08 10.34
CA ASP A 98 -3.21 -21.79 9.33
C ASP A 98 -3.82 -21.43 7.96
N ARG A 99 -2.97 -21.11 6.99
CA ARG A 99 -3.42 -20.68 5.65
C ARG A 99 -4.29 -21.70 4.90
N LYS A 100 -4.26 -22.97 5.28
CA LYS A 100 -4.94 -24.08 4.59
C LYS A 100 -6.30 -24.41 5.21
N ASN A 101 -6.44 -24.23 6.52
CA ASN A 101 -7.62 -24.70 7.27
C ASN A 101 -8.43 -23.60 7.97
N TYR A 102 -7.99 -22.33 7.91
CA TYR A 102 -8.60 -21.26 8.72
C TYR A 102 -10.12 -21.12 8.57
N GLN A 103 -10.68 -21.35 7.38
CA GLN A 103 -12.12 -21.24 7.16
C GLN A 103 -12.91 -22.34 7.89
N ASP A 104 -12.30 -23.50 8.06
CA ASP A 104 -12.91 -24.65 8.73
C ASP A 104 -12.70 -24.60 10.25
N THR A 105 -11.59 -24.02 10.71
CA THR A 105 -11.17 -24.11 12.12
C THR A 105 -11.34 -22.83 12.94
N MET A 106 -11.56 -21.66 12.32
CA MET A 106 -11.70 -20.39 13.06
C MET A 106 -12.92 -20.31 14.00
N ASN A 107 -13.90 -21.20 13.80
CA ASN A 107 -15.11 -21.33 14.61
C ASN A 107 -15.20 -22.68 15.34
N ASP A 108 -14.13 -23.47 15.38
CA ASP A 108 -14.07 -24.70 16.16
C ASP A 108 -13.66 -24.36 17.62
N PRO A 109 -14.52 -24.60 18.63
CA PRO A 109 -14.22 -24.31 20.02
C PRO A 109 -12.93 -24.96 20.54
N ASP A 110 -12.61 -26.18 20.10
CA ASP A 110 -11.41 -26.88 20.55
C ASP A 110 -10.15 -26.25 19.96
N THR A 111 -10.19 -25.87 18.68
CA THR A 111 -9.10 -25.13 18.03
C THR A 111 -8.91 -23.73 18.64
N VAL A 112 -9.99 -23.05 19.05
CA VAL A 112 -9.94 -21.69 19.64
C VAL A 112 -9.55 -21.69 21.11
N LYS A 113 -9.65 -22.81 21.83
CA LYS A 113 -9.35 -22.93 23.27
C LYS A 113 -8.01 -22.33 23.72
N PRO A 114 -6.89 -22.44 22.98
CA PRO A 114 -5.64 -21.77 23.37
C PRO A 114 -5.78 -20.24 23.45
N LEU A 115 -6.61 -19.62 22.61
CA LEU A 115 -6.86 -18.17 22.60
C LEU A 115 -7.68 -17.72 23.81
N THR A 116 -8.63 -18.54 24.27
CA THR A 116 -9.46 -18.20 25.43
C THR A 116 -8.67 -18.23 26.74
N LEU A 117 -7.63 -19.07 26.82
CA LEU A 117 -6.76 -19.22 27.99
C LEU A 117 -5.51 -18.32 27.96
N ALA A 118 -5.20 -17.70 26.82
CA ALA A 118 -4.01 -16.90 26.65
C ALA A 118 -4.07 -15.56 27.42
N SER A 119 -2.91 -15.05 27.81
CA SER A 119 -2.71 -13.66 28.24
C SER A 119 -2.06 -12.83 27.13
N ALA A 120 -1.50 -13.49 26.12
CA ALA A 120 -0.96 -12.84 24.94
C ALA A 120 -1.25 -13.60 23.65
N VAL A 121 -1.52 -12.86 22.58
CA VAL A 121 -1.61 -13.39 21.20
C VAL A 121 -0.51 -12.78 20.36
N TRP A 122 0.12 -13.58 19.49
CA TRP A 122 1.10 -13.10 18.52
C TRP A 122 0.74 -13.51 17.09
N PHE A 123 0.51 -12.52 16.22
CA PHE A 123 0.36 -12.74 14.79
C PHE A 123 1.72 -12.71 14.07
N VAL A 124 2.08 -13.81 13.41
CA VAL A 124 3.31 -13.86 12.59
C VAL A 124 3.14 -13.11 11.27
N GLY A 125 4.26 -12.83 10.58
CA GLY A 125 4.27 -12.20 9.26
C GLY A 125 3.80 -13.12 8.12
N GLY A 126 3.47 -12.51 6.98
CA GLY A 126 2.98 -13.20 5.78
C GLY A 126 1.98 -12.34 5.02
N ASP A 127 0.82 -12.90 4.69
CA ASP A 127 -0.29 -12.18 4.04
C ASP A 127 -1.38 -11.81 5.06
N GLN A 128 -1.51 -10.52 5.37
CA GLN A 128 -2.51 -9.97 6.29
C GLN A 128 -3.95 -10.21 5.82
N ALA A 129 -4.21 -10.34 4.51
CA ALA A 129 -5.54 -10.66 4.02
C ALA A 129 -5.99 -12.06 4.47
N ARG A 130 -5.06 -13.00 4.69
CA ARG A 130 -5.36 -14.31 5.29
C ARG A 130 -5.77 -14.18 6.75
N ILE A 131 -5.09 -13.32 7.51
CA ILE A 131 -5.47 -13.07 8.91
C ILE A 131 -6.89 -12.48 8.94
N ALA A 132 -7.18 -11.46 8.15
CA ALA A 132 -8.52 -10.86 8.12
C ALA A 132 -9.61 -11.89 7.79
N ARG A 133 -9.39 -12.78 6.82
CA ARG A 133 -10.35 -13.85 6.49
C ARG A 133 -10.53 -14.90 7.60
N ALA A 134 -9.60 -15.01 8.55
CA ALA A 134 -9.75 -15.88 9.72
C ALA A 134 -10.42 -15.17 10.92
N LEU A 135 -10.47 -13.83 10.90
CA LEU A 135 -11.11 -13.04 11.96
C LEU A 135 -12.60 -12.76 11.70
N TYR A 136 -13.06 -12.89 10.46
CA TYR A 136 -14.42 -12.60 10.07
C TYR A 136 -15.07 -13.78 9.33
N ASN A 137 -16.34 -14.02 9.64
CA ASN A 137 -17.21 -14.93 8.90
C ASN A 137 -17.60 -14.34 7.54
N GLY A 138 -18.18 -15.16 6.66
CA GLY A 138 -18.60 -14.73 5.32
C GLY A 138 -19.63 -13.59 5.31
N ASP A 139 -20.42 -13.45 6.37
CA ASP A 139 -21.38 -12.36 6.58
C ASP A 139 -20.75 -11.10 7.21
N GLY A 140 -19.46 -11.13 7.52
CA GLY A 140 -18.71 -10.05 8.16
C GLY A 140 -18.78 -10.01 9.69
N SER A 141 -19.49 -10.94 10.34
CA SER A 141 -19.50 -11.08 11.79
C SER A 141 -18.16 -11.62 12.33
N PRO A 142 -17.76 -11.31 13.58
CA PRO A 142 -16.52 -11.84 14.17
C PRO A 142 -16.55 -13.37 14.30
N SER A 143 -15.48 -14.05 13.87
CA SER A 143 -15.28 -15.49 14.15
C SER A 143 -15.07 -15.75 15.65
N LEU A 144 -15.22 -17.00 16.12
CA LEU A 144 -14.93 -17.35 17.51
C LEU A 144 -13.48 -17.04 17.88
N ALA A 145 -12.55 -17.29 16.97
CA ALA A 145 -11.15 -16.88 17.14
C ALA A 145 -11.02 -15.38 17.40
N PHE A 146 -11.70 -14.53 16.61
CA PHE A 146 -11.63 -13.09 16.81
C PHE A 146 -12.32 -12.63 18.09
N GLN A 147 -13.46 -13.22 18.45
CA GLN A 147 -14.12 -12.97 19.74
C GLN A 147 -13.18 -13.29 20.91
N ALA A 148 -12.47 -14.43 20.86
CA ALA A 148 -11.49 -14.80 21.89
C ALA A 148 -10.31 -13.81 21.96
N ILE A 149 -9.83 -13.31 20.82
CA ILE A 149 -8.75 -12.29 20.73
C ILE A 149 -9.23 -10.92 21.24
N ARG A 150 -10.51 -10.57 21.06
CA ARG A 150 -11.08 -9.34 21.62
C ARG A 150 -11.24 -9.43 23.13
N ALA A 151 -11.89 -10.50 23.61
CA ALA A 151 -11.99 -10.80 25.03
C ALA A 151 -10.59 -10.86 25.67
N LEU A 152 -9.62 -11.41 24.93
CA LEU A 152 -8.19 -11.08 24.92
C LEU A 152 -7.73 -9.82 25.64
N LYS A 153 -7.88 -8.76 24.85
CA LYS A 153 -7.49 -7.41 25.12
C LYS A 153 -8.42 -6.79 26.15
N GLU A 154 -9.71 -7.13 26.15
CA GLU A 154 -10.67 -6.60 27.11
C GLU A 154 -10.32 -6.97 28.56
N ARG A 155 -9.68 -8.13 28.81
CA ARG A 155 -9.18 -8.54 30.13
C ARG A 155 -7.74 -8.09 30.47
N GLY A 156 -7.20 -7.11 29.74
CA GLY A 156 -5.85 -6.58 30.00
C GLY A 156 -4.69 -7.30 29.30
N GLY A 157 -4.97 -8.32 28.47
CA GLY A 157 -3.93 -9.04 27.72
C GLY A 157 -3.31 -8.22 26.57
N VAL A 158 -2.26 -8.77 25.95
CA VAL A 158 -1.57 -8.13 24.82
C VAL A 158 -1.83 -8.85 23.49
N VAL A 159 -2.20 -8.07 22.47
CA VAL A 159 -2.23 -8.55 21.08
C VAL A 159 -1.02 -7.99 20.34
N GLY A 160 -0.07 -8.86 20.04
CA GLY A 160 1.16 -8.52 19.34
C GLY A 160 1.19 -9.05 17.91
N GLY A 161 2.10 -8.54 17.09
CA GLY A 161 2.38 -9.12 15.79
C GLY A 161 3.46 -8.39 15.00
N SER A 162 4.02 -9.08 14.01
CA SER A 162 5.08 -8.54 13.15
C SER A 162 4.69 -8.55 11.68
N SER A 163 5.09 -7.51 10.92
CA SER A 163 4.77 -7.38 9.49
C SER A 163 3.24 -7.42 9.28
N ALA A 164 2.69 -8.38 8.54
CA ALA A 164 1.24 -8.60 8.43
C ALA A 164 0.50 -8.59 9.78
N GLY A 165 1.11 -9.16 10.83
CA GLY A 165 0.55 -9.18 12.18
C GLY A 165 0.51 -7.82 12.89
N ALA A 166 1.30 -6.84 12.43
CA ALA A 166 1.19 -5.45 12.85
C ALA A 166 0.05 -4.75 12.09
N SER A 167 0.03 -4.87 10.75
CA SER A 167 -0.99 -4.22 9.91
C SER A 167 -2.43 -4.63 10.28
N ILE A 168 -2.67 -5.90 10.59
CA ILE A 168 -4.03 -6.38 10.91
C ILE A 168 -4.63 -5.71 12.16
N GLN A 169 -3.82 -5.14 13.06
CA GLN A 169 -4.30 -4.54 14.30
C GLN A 169 -5.07 -3.23 14.04
N GLY A 170 -4.77 -2.51 12.95
CA GLY A 170 -5.46 -1.29 12.57
C GLY A 170 -6.93 -1.51 12.17
N VAL A 171 -7.71 -0.43 12.15
CA VAL A 171 -9.08 -0.42 11.59
C VAL A 171 -9.07 -0.64 10.08
N TRP A 172 -8.03 -0.13 9.41
CA TRP A 172 -7.72 -0.40 8.02
C TRP A 172 -6.28 -0.87 7.89
N MET A 173 -6.03 -1.69 6.88
CA MET A 173 -4.70 -2.22 6.58
C MET A 173 -4.40 -2.13 5.08
N PRO A 174 -3.20 -1.65 4.69
CA PRO A 174 -2.76 -1.77 3.30
C PRO A 174 -2.47 -3.24 2.98
N THR A 175 -2.56 -3.63 1.71
CA THR A 175 -2.13 -4.96 1.25
C THR A 175 -0.60 -5.09 1.20
N ALA A 176 -0.11 -6.34 1.31
CA ALA A 176 1.33 -6.61 1.29
C ALA A 176 1.91 -6.33 -0.09
N TYR A 177 1.15 -6.69 -1.12
CA TYR A 177 1.51 -6.59 -2.52
C TYR A 177 1.23 -5.20 -3.10
N GLY A 178 2.07 -4.82 -4.06
CA GLY A 178 1.97 -3.62 -4.88
C GLY A 178 3.36 -3.06 -5.17
N VAL A 179 3.69 -2.86 -6.45
CA VAL A 179 4.86 -2.03 -6.80
C VAL A 179 4.52 -0.63 -6.32
N VAL A 180 5.25 -0.10 -5.36
CA VAL A 180 4.75 1.05 -4.56
C VAL A 180 4.48 2.30 -5.39
N MET A 181 5.25 2.54 -6.45
CA MET A 181 4.95 3.62 -7.39
C MET A 181 3.62 3.42 -8.12
N ASP A 182 3.14 2.18 -8.30
CA ASP A 182 1.85 1.92 -8.95
C ASP A 182 0.68 2.58 -8.19
N THR A 183 0.75 2.70 -6.86
CA THR A 183 -0.30 3.41 -6.09
C THR A 183 -0.33 4.90 -6.40
N LEU A 184 0.79 5.48 -6.80
CA LEU A 184 0.85 6.87 -7.27
C LEU A 184 0.42 6.97 -8.74
N ASP A 185 0.85 6.01 -9.58
CA ASP A 185 0.62 6.01 -11.01
C ASP A 185 -0.83 5.65 -11.40
N PHE A 186 -1.40 4.63 -10.75
CA PHE A 186 -2.70 4.03 -11.09
C PHE A 186 -3.77 4.26 -10.00
N GLY A 187 -3.36 4.85 -8.87
CA GLY A 187 -4.24 5.11 -7.73
C GLY A 187 -4.35 3.94 -6.76
N VAL A 188 -5.24 4.10 -5.78
CA VAL A 188 -5.51 3.06 -4.78
C VAL A 188 -6.28 1.93 -5.41
N ALA A 189 -5.75 0.71 -5.27
CA ALA A 189 -6.39 -0.47 -5.81
C ALA A 189 -7.72 -0.76 -5.10
N ALA A 190 -8.74 -1.16 -5.87
CA ALA A 190 -10.04 -1.54 -5.29
C ALA A 190 -9.97 -2.89 -4.54
N ARG A 191 -9.03 -3.77 -4.92
CA ARG A 191 -8.86 -5.13 -4.37
C ARG A 191 -7.37 -5.47 -4.27
N GLY A 192 -7.03 -6.42 -3.39
CA GLY A 192 -5.63 -6.74 -3.04
C GLY A 192 -4.78 -7.43 -4.11
N ASN A 193 -5.39 -7.89 -5.19
CA ASN A 193 -4.76 -8.53 -6.34
C ASN A 193 -4.78 -7.64 -7.60
N MET A 194 -5.24 -6.39 -7.48
CA MET A 194 -5.18 -5.41 -8.55
C MET A 194 -3.91 -4.58 -8.44
N ARG A 195 -3.56 -3.88 -9.53
CA ARG A 195 -2.40 -2.99 -9.57
C ARG A 195 -2.55 -1.82 -8.60
N GLY A 196 -1.48 -1.46 -7.90
CA GLY A 196 -1.49 -0.50 -6.78
C GLY A 196 -1.73 -1.17 -5.43
N THR A 197 -1.75 -0.37 -4.36
CA THR A 197 -2.04 -0.86 -2.99
C THR A 197 -3.52 -0.73 -2.68
N ALA A 198 -4.16 -1.81 -2.24
CA ALA A 198 -5.51 -1.77 -1.71
C ALA A 198 -5.50 -1.54 -0.20
N VAL A 199 -6.58 -0.94 0.31
CA VAL A 199 -6.81 -0.76 1.75
C VAL A 199 -8.00 -1.62 2.16
N LEU A 200 -7.73 -2.64 2.96
CA LEU A 200 -8.71 -3.62 3.43
C LEU A 200 -9.12 -3.33 4.86
N LYS A 201 -10.28 -3.86 5.27
CA LYS A 201 -10.72 -3.83 6.67
C LYS A 201 -9.73 -4.64 7.52
N GLY A 202 -9.17 -4.01 8.55
CA GLY A 202 -8.37 -4.69 9.57
C GLY A 202 -9.25 -5.17 10.73
N SER A 203 -8.63 -5.55 11.85
CA SER A 203 -9.35 -5.99 13.05
C SER A 203 -10.04 -4.84 13.79
N GLY A 204 -9.54 -3.60 13.66
CA GLY A 204 -10.05 -2.45 14.41
C GLY A 204 -9.67 -2.45 15.90
N LEU A 205 -8.66 -3.21 16.29
CA LEU A 205 -8.12 -3.16 17.65
C LEU A 205 -7.41 -1.83 17.95
N PHE A 206 -6.92 -1.16 16.90
CA PHE A 206 -6.30 0.15 16.91
C PHE A 206 -7.00 1.10 15.93
N ASP A 207 -7.32 2.31 16.38
CA ASP A 207 -7.90 3.37 15.55
C ASP A 207 -6.81 4.08 14.72
N GLY A 208 -6.37 3.41 13.66
CA GLY A 208 -5.37 3.91 12.72
C GLY A 208 -5.02 2.90 11.65
N VAL A 209 -4.15 3.31 10.71
CA VAL A 209 -3.57 2.44 9.69
C VAL A 209 -2.12 2.15 10.02
N ILE A 210 -1.75 0.88 10.04
CA ILE A 210 -0.39 0.43 10.34
C ILE A 210 0.26 -0.11 9.06
N ASP A 211 1.28 0.59 8.59
CA ASP A 211 2.19 0.11 7.53
C ASP A 211 3.52 -0.32 8.15
N GLN A 212 4.24 -1.21 7.48
CA GLN A 212 5.38 -1.95 8.01
C GLN A 212 6.50 -2.00 6.99
N HIS A 213 7.73 -2.35 7.40
CA HIS A 213 8.95 -2.31 6.58
C HIS A 213 9.14 -0.97 5.85
N LEU A 214 8.90 0.13 6.55
CA LEU A 214 8.90 1.46 5.92
C LEU A 214 10.30 1.88 5.42
N ASP A 215 11.34 1.42 6.12
CA ASP A 215 12.77 1.59 5.83
C ASP A 215 13.29 0.76 4.65
N LYS A 216 12.50 -0.18 4.13
CA LYS A 216 12.86 -1.09 3.04
C LYS A 216 14.19 -1.82 3.27
N LEU A 217 14.21 -2.83 4.15
CA LEU A 217 15.30 -3.80 4.19
C LEU A 217 15.14 -4.97 3.19
N GLU A 218 13.97 -5.11 2.57
CA GLU A 218 13.68 -6.15 1.57
C GLU A 218 13.35 -5.51 0.21
N GLU A 219 13.76 -6.12 -0.90
CA GLU A 219 13.55 -5.56 -2.25
C GLU A 219 12.06 -5.28 -2.56
N THR A 220 11.16 -6.06 -1.96
CA THR A 220 9.70 -6.01 -2.19
C THR A 220 8.98 -4.90 -1.41
N THR A 221 9.68 -4.09 -0.60
CA THR A 221 9.07 -3.11 0.32
C THR A 221 9.43 -1.66 0.00
N SER A 222 9.82 -1.37 -1.23
CA SER A 222 10.38 -0.06 -1.60
C SER A 222 9.39 1.09 -1.61
N GLY A 223 9.74 2.27 -1.06
CA GLY A 223 8.94 3.50 -1.17
C GLY A 223 7.63 3.54 -0.36
N ARG A 224 7.44 2.67 0.64
CA ARG A 224 6.16 2.54 1.39
C ARG A 224 5.63 3.83 2.04
N ALA A 225 6.48 4.80 2.35
CA ALA A 225 6.02 6.12 2.79
C ALA A 225 5.15 6.81 1.72
N LEU A 226 5.52 6.71 0.44
CA LEU A 226 4.82 7.38 -0.64
C LEU A 226 3.49 6.69 -0.97
N ARG A 227 3.41 5.34 -0.94
CA ARG A 227 2.11 4.66 -1.06
C ARG A 227 1.18 5.01 0.11
N MET A 228 1.72 5.16 1.32
CA MET A 228 0.95 5.53 2.50
C MET A 228 0.33 6.91 2.35
N ALA A 229 1.11 7.89 1.89
CA ALA A 229 0.56 9.21 1.56
C ALA A 229 -0.57 9.11 0.53
N SER A 230 -0.40 8.30 -0.53
CA SER A 230 -1.42 8.12 -1.57
C SER A 230 -2.71 7.48 -1.03
N TYR A 231 -2.63 6.36 -0.31
CA TYR A 231 -3.84 5.69 0.15
C TYR A 231 -4.54 6.41 1.30
N LEU A 232 -3.81 7.10 2.19
CA LEU A 232 -4.43 7.86 3.28
C LEU A 232 -5.24 9.02 2.71
N THR A 233 -4.64 9.79 1.80
CA THR A 233 -5.30 10.94 1.17
C THR A 233 -6.47 10.52 0.28
N SER A 234 -6.33 9.44 -0.50
CA SER A 234 -7.39 8.97 -1.41
C SER A 234 -8.58 8.33 -0.69
N ARG A 235 -8.38 7.79 0.52
CA ARG A 235 -9.43 7.15 1.33
C ARG A 235 -10.00 8.05 2.42
N ASN A 236 -9.61 9.33 2.43
CA ASN A 236 -10.00 10.31 3.46
C ASN A 236 -9.74 9.80 4.90
N LEU A 237 -8.64 9.08 5.06
CA LEU A 237 -8.16 8.65 6.37
C LEU A 237 -7.31 9.76 6.97
N LYS A 238 -7.33 9.94 8.28
CA LYS A 238 -6.63 11.07 8.91
C LYS A 238 -5.15 10.80 9.12
N ARG A 239 -4.80 9.59 9.54
CA ARG A 239 -3.46 9.27 10.04
C ARG A 239 -3.06 7.83 9.77
N GLY A 240 -1.78 7.64 9.46
CA GLY A 240 -1.11 6.34 9.37
C GLY A 240 0.18 6.29 10.17
N TYR A 241 0.61 5.09 10.49
CA TYR A 241 1.79 4.78 11.29
C TYR A 241 2.64 3.81 10.50
N GLY A 242 3.76 4.28 9.98
CA GLY A 242 4.73 3.46 9.26
C GLY A 242 5.83 3.01 10.21
N LEU A 243 6.00 1.71 10.38
CA LEU A 243 7.00 1.12 11.25
C LEU A 243 8.19 0.62 10.43
N ASP A 244 9.39 1.03 10.82
CA ASP A 244 10.63 0.43 10.32
C ASP A 244 10.77 -1.02 10.78
N THR A 245 11.56 -1.80 10.07
CA THR A 245 11.94 -3.14 10.53
C THR A 245 12.60 -3.11 11.90
N ASN A 246 12.51 -4.24 12.63
CA ASN A 246 13.06 -4.41 13.98
C ASN A 246 12.67 -3.30 14.97
N THR A 247 11.51 -2.68 14.76
CA THR A 247 10.98 -1.56 15.55
C THR A 247 9.52 -1.84 15.88
N ALA A 248 9.12 -1.54 17.11
CA ALA A 248 7.77 -1.73 17.59
C ALA A 248 7.16 -0.42 18.06
N MET A 249 5.84 -0.35 17.93
CA MET A 249 5.04 0.58 18.71
C MET A 249 4.21 -0.21 19.71
N TRP A 250 4.36 0.13 20.98
CA TRP A 250 3.53 -0.35 22.07
C TRP A 250 2.37 0.63 22.26
N ILE A 251 1.14 0.19 22.01
CA ILE A 251 -0.06 0.97 22.27
C ILE A 251 -0.62 0.58 23.62
N LYS A 252 -0.73 1.56 24.50
CA LYS A 252 -1.23 1.44 25.87
C LYS A 252 -2.77 1.48 25.88
N PRO A 253 -3.42 1.06 26.99
CA PRO A 253 -4.88 1.03 27.10
C PRO A 253 -5.50 2.41 26.92
N ASP A 254 -4.79 3.46 27.36
CA ASP A 254 -5.19 4.86 27.21
C ASP A 254 -5.08 5.40 25.76
N GLY A 255 -4.56 4.59 24.82
CA GLY A 255 -4.34 4.96 23.42
C GLY A 255 -2.98 5.63 23.15
N THR A 256 -2.18 5.91 24.18
CA THR A 256 -0.83 6.45 24.00
C THR A 256 0.12 5.38 23.45
N ILE A 257 1.14 5.83 22.74
CA ILE A 257 2.09 4.99 22.03
C ILE A 257 3.49 5.21 22.61
N GLU A 258 4.27 4.15 22.72
CA GLU A 258 5.70 4.18 23.04
C GLU A 258 6.49 3.38 22.01
N VAL A 259 7.60 3.95 21.52
CA VAL A 259 8.44 3.30 20.51
C VAL A 259 9.51 2.45 21.16
N LEU A 260 9.71 1.22 20.65
CA LEU A 260 10.70 0.27 21.13
C LEU A 260 11.53 -0.27 19.96
N GLY A 261 12.81 -0.55 20.17
CA GLY A 261 13.69 -1.12 19.14
C GLY A 261 14.60 -0.09 18.46
N GLU A 262 15.11 -0.43 17.28
CA GLU A 262 16.31 0.21 16.68
C GLU A 262 16.01 1.28 15.63
N GLY A 263 14.88 1.20 14.94
CA GLY A 263 14.47 2.14 13.89
C GLY A 263 13.45 3.18 14.38
N TYR A 264 12.57 3.61 13.48
CA TYR A 264 11.60 4.66 13.75
C TYR A 264 10.15 4.23 13.51
N VAL A 265 9.25 4.90 14.21
CA VAL A 265 7.83 4.99 13.87
C VAL A 265 7.60 6.34 13.22
N THR A 266 7.18 6.31 11.95
CA THR A 266 6.78 7.50 11.20
C THR A 266 5.28 7.69 11.34
N VAL A 267 4.85 8.75 12.03
CA VAL A 267 3.46 9.20 12.07
C VAL A 267 3.22 10.10 10.87
N MET A 268 2.24 9.73 10.04
CA MET A 268 1.85 10.48 8.86
C MET A 268 0.42 11.00 9.04
N ASP A 269 0.31 12.31 9.18
CA ASP A 269 -0.96 13.03 9.26
C ASP A 269 -1.27 13.66 7.91
N VAL A 270 -2.46 13.35 7.39
CA VAL A 270 -2.96 13.88 6.11
C VAL A 270 -4.22 14.72 6.27
N SER A 271 -4.58 15.09 7.50
CA SER A 271 -5.81 15.85 7.81
C SER A 271 -5.89 17.20 7.11
N SER A 272 -4.75 17.78 6.71
CA SER A 272 -4.65 19.02 5.95
C SER A 272 -3.99 18.83 4.59
N ALA A 273 -3.82 17.58 4.15
CA ALA A 273 -3.22 17.26 2.87
C ALA A 273 -4.28 17.27 1.76
N SER A 274 -3.83 17.47 0.52
CA SER A 274 -4.66 17.31 -0.67
C SER A 274 -4.01 16.32 -1.62
N ASN A 275 -4.81 15.50 -2.30
CA ASN A 275 -4.34 14.64 -3.39
C ASN A 275 -5.16 14.90 -4.65
N ARG A 276 -4.49 15.35 -5.70
CA ARG A 276 -5.07 15.46 -7.05
C ARG A 276 -4.53 14.30 -7.89
N PHE A 277 -5.38 13.31 -8.14
CA PHE A 277 -5.08 12.27 -9.11
C PHE A 277 -5.44 12.75 -10.52
N GLY A 278 -4.50 12.66 -11.46
CA GLY A 278 -4.71 13.06 -12.86
C GLY A 278 -3.94 12.18 -13.83
N ILE A 279 -3.78 12.66 -15.07
CA ILE A 279 -3.16 11.89 -16.16
C ILE A 279 -1.70 11.46 -15.86
N TYR A 280 -1.00 12.12 -14.93
CA TYR A 280 0.35 11.78 -14.50
C TYR A 280 0.40 11.10 -13.10
N GLY A 281 -0.75 10.63 -12.62
CA GLY A 281 -0.89 10.01 -11.31
C GLY A 281 -1.15 11.02 -10.21
N SER A 282 -0.67 10.72 -9.00
CA SER A 282 -0.97 11.48 -7.79
C SER A 282 -0.08 12.71 -7.61
N GLU A 283 -0.68 13.87 -7.38
CA GLU A 283 0.01 15.04 -6.83
C GLU A 283 -0.51 15.30 -5.42
N ILE A 284 0.35 15.07 -4.43
CA ILE A 284 0.02 15.11 -3.02
C ILE A 284 0.72 16.30 -2.38
N ARG A 285 -0.02 17.15 -1.67
CA ARG A 285 0.54 18.33 -1.00
C ARG A 285 0.21 18.31 0.48
N ASN A 286 1.10 18.90 1.27
CA ASN A 286 0.90 19.22 2.68
C ASN A 286 0.65 17.99 3.58
N VAL A 287 1.34 16.88 3.32
CA VAL A 287 1.40 15.75 4.26
C VAL A 287 2.32 16.15 5.41
N ARG A 288 1.92 15.87 6.65
CA ARG A 288 2.73 16.17 7.84
C ARG A 288 3.29 14.88 8.42
N LEU A 289 4.58 14.87 8.68
CA LEU A 289 5.32 13.74 9.23
C LEU A 289 5.88 14.09 10.61
N ALA A 290 5.88 13.08 11.48
CA ALA A 290 6.75 13.01 12.64
C ALA A 290 7.48 11.66 12.64
N MET A 291 8.72 11.63 13.13
CA MET A 291 9.52 10.43 13.29
C MET A 291 9.92 10.28 14.76
N LEU A 292 9.56 9.15 15.33
CA LEU A 292 9.78 8.83 16.73
C LEU A 292 10.71 7.62 16.82
N GLY A 293 11.81 7.78 17.55
CA GLY A 293 12.76 6.70 17.81
C GLY A 293 12.53 6.06 19.17
N SER A 294 13.36 5.09 19.54
CA SER A 294 13.26 4.33 20.79
C SER A 294 13.03 5.23 22.02
N GLY A 295 12.07 4.86 22.87
CA GLY A 295 11.69 5.55 24.12
C GLY A 295 10.73 6.73 23.95
N ASP A 296 10.55 7.24 22.74
CA ASP A 296 9.63 8.35 22.48
C ASP A 296 8.18 7.92 22.71
N ARG A 297 7.37 8.87 23.19
CA ARG A 297 5.94 8.68 23.40
C ARG A 297 5.11 9.60 22.51
N TYR A 298 3.95 9.12 22.11
CA TYR A 298 2.98 9.86 21.32
C TYR A 298 1.56 9.67 21.84
N ASP A 299 0.83 10.77 21.95
CA ASP A 299 -0.60 10.79 22.22
C ASP A 299 -1.35 11.17 20.92
N PRO A 300 -1.95 10.19 20.22
CA PRO A 300 -2.71 10.46 18.99
C PRO A 300 -3.93 11.35 19.18
N ALA A 301 -4.56 11.32 20.36
CA ALA A 301 -5.78 12.09 20.63
C ALA A 301 -5.48 13.58 20.80
N ARG A 302 -4.31 13.91 21.36
CA ARG A 302 -3.87 15.30 21.60
C ARG A 302 -2.85 15.81 20.58
N ASP A 303 -2.33 14.94 19.71
CA ASP A 303 -1.21 15.22 18.80
C ASP A 303 0.04 15.71 19.55
N VAL A 304 0.36 15.05 20.68
CA VAL A 304 1.49 15.41 21.54
C VAL A 304 2.59 14.35 21.46
N ILE A 305 3.80 14.78 21.10
CA ILE A 305 5.01 13.97 21.12
C ILE A 305 5.82 14.33 22.35
N VAL A 306 6.27 13.33 23.09
CA VAL A 306 7.15 13.46 24.25
C VAL A 306 8.42 12.66 23.95
N PRO A 307 9.55 13.33 23.64
CA PRO A 307 10.83 12.66 23.45
C PRO A 307 11.25 11.83 24.68
N ASP A 308 11.99 10.76 24.45
CA ASP A 308 12.61 9.95 25.52
C ASP A 308 13.43 10.82 26.50
N PRO A 309 13.35 10.58 27.83
CA PRO A 309 14.18 11.29 28.79
C PRO A 309 15.67 11.22 28.44
N GLY A 310 16.29 12.40 28.29
CA GLY A 310 17.70 12.54 27.92
C GLY A 310 17.93 12.89 26.44
N LYS A 311 16.88 12.87 25.60
CA LYS A 311 16.94 13.55 24.31
C LYS A 311 16.95 15.07 24.50
N VAL A 312 17.94 15.73 23.89
CA VAL A 312 18.13 17.18 23.97
C VAL A 312 17.65 17.81 22.68
N ALA A 313 17.00 18.97 22.78
CA ALA A 313 16.54 19.70 21.61
C ALA A 313 17.73 20.14 20.74
N ILE A 314 17.67 19.89 19.44
CA ILE A 314 18.62 20.42 18.47
C ILE A 314 18.22 21.86 18.18
N LYS A 315 18.99 22.82 18.70
CA LYS A 315 18.72 24.24 18.50
C LYS A 315 19.31 24.71 17.18
N ALA A 316 18.72 25.75 16.62
CA ALA A 316 19.29 26.41 15.44
C ALA A 316 20.72 26.87 15.72
N GLY A 317 21.67 26.42 14.89
CA GLY A 317 23.10 26.64 15.05
C GLY A 317 23.87 25.40 15.52
N ASP A 318 23.22 24.49 16.25
CA ASP A 318 23.83 23.29 16.84
C ASP A 318 23.78 22.07 15.89
N GLU A 319 23.18 22.22 14.70
CA GLU A 319 23.07 21.14 13.72
C GLU A 319 24.45 20.72 13.16
N TYR A 320 24.65 19.40 13.00
CA TYR A 320 25.88 18.81 12.50
C TYR A 320 26.09 19.07 10.99
N LEU A 321 25.02 19.13 10.22
CA LEU A 321 25.08 19.29 8.75
C LEU A 321 24.67 20.70 8.30
N ASN A 322 25.19 21.10 7.15
CA ASN A 322 24.86 22.38 6.51
C ASN A 322 24.68 22.23 5.01
N GLY A 323 23.43 22.12 4.58
CA GLY A 323 23.05 21.99 3.17
C GLY A 323 22.71 20.56 2.78
N ASN A 324 22.09 20.42 1.61
CA ASN A 324 21.55 19.16 1.12
C ASN A 324 21.98 18.89 -0.32
N ALA A 325 22.07 17.60 -0.65
CA ALA A 325 22.14 17.10 -2.01
C ALA A 325 20.83 16.36 -2.34
N LEU A 326 20.50 16.26 -3.63
CA LEU A 326 19.36 15.48 -4.10
C LEU A 326 19.52 14.01 -3.69
N ILE A 327 18.48 13.41 -3.09
CA ILE A 327 18.43 11.95 -2.89
C ILE A 327 17.96 11.31 -4.20
N PRO A 328 18.82 10.54 -4.90
CA PRO A 328 18.52 10.09 -6.26
C PRO A 328 17.47 8.98 -6.31
N ASP A 329 17.31 8.22 -5.22
CA ASP A 329 16.28 7.17 -5.12
C ASP A 329 15.73 7.06 -3.68
N LEU A 330 14.50 7.51 -3.49
CA LEU A 330 13.72 7.36 -2.26
C LEU A 330 13.18 5.94 -2.07
N SER A 331 13.32 5.10 -3.10
CA SER A 331 13.20 3.66 -2.93
C SER A 331 14.40 3.09 -2.19
N ALA A 332 15.57 3.73 -2.05
CA ALA A 332 16.69 3.09 -1.36
C ALA A 332 16.47 2.94 0.16
N VAL A 333 17.18 1.99 0.78
CA VAL A 333 17.10 1.69 2.23
C VAL A 333 17.15 2.97 3.06
N ASN A 334 16.17 3.16 3.94
CA ASN A 334 16.05 4.26 4.88
C ASN A 334 16.16 5.68 4.26
N SER A 335 15.83 5.84 2.98
CA SER A 335 16.01 7.14 2.29
C SER A 335 15.08 8.24 2.80
N VAL A 336 13.86 7.89 3.20
CA VAL A 336 12.92 8.85 3.81
C VAL A 336 13.40 9.26 5.20
N GLY A 337 13.84 8.30 6.03
CA GLY A 337 14.44 8.61 7.32
C GLY A 337 15.68 9.48 7.19
N ARG A 338 16.56 9.20 6.22
CA ARG A 338 17.69 10.07 5.88
C ARG A 338 17.25 11.48 5.47
N ALA A 339 16.21 11.60 4.65
CA ALA A 339 15.70 12.90 4.20
C ALA A 339 15.18 13.74 5.37
N VAL A 340 14.50 13.11 6.33
CA VAL A 340 13.95 13.78 7.51
C VAL A 340 15.04 14.10 8.54
N ILE A 341 15.88 13.11 8.89
CA ILE A 341 16.86 13.25 9.96
C ILE A 341 18.04 14.09 9.50
N TYR A 342 18.76 13.64 8.46
CA TYR A 342 19.98 14.30 7.99
C TYR A 342 19.71 15.41 6.98
N GLY A 343 18.56 15.38 6.31
CA GLY A 343 18.15 16.46 5.43
C GLY A 343 17.51 17.65 6.15
N LEU A 344 16.94 17.46 7.34
CA LEU A 344 16.22 18.52 8.07
C LEU A 344 16.56 18.60 9.55
N ALA A 345 16.43 17.52 10.32
CA ALA A 345 16.53 17.55 11.78
C ALA A 345 17.90 17.99 12.29
N ASP A 346 18.97 17.34 11.83
CA ASP A 346 20.34 17.66 12.19
C ASP A 346 21.04 18.40 11.04
N ASN A 347 20.32 19.34 10.42
CA ASN A 347 20.80 20.12 9.30
C ASN A 347 20.24 21.55 9.30
N LYS A 348 21.08 22.53 8.97
CA LYS A 348 20.68 23.94 8.80
C LYS A 348 19.73 24.15 7.62
N ALA A 349 19.71 23.23 6.65
CA ALA A 349 18.81 23.27 5.51
C ALA A 349 17.33 23.26 5.94
N ARG A 350 16.50 23.99 5.20
CA ARG A 350 15.04 24.04 5.44
C ARG A 350 14.25 23.08 4.56
N GLN A 351 14.88 22.53 3.52
CA GLN A 351 14.25 21.67 2.52
C GLN A 351 15.21 20.59 2.04
N GLN A 352 14.70 19.39 1.84
CA GLN A 352 15.40 18.24 1.26
C GLN A 352 14.55 17.68 0.13
N GLN A 353 15.18 17.42 -1.02
CA GLN A 353 14.51 16.81 -2.17
C GLN A 353 14.96 15.37 -2.37
N GLY A 354 14.05 14.50 -2.78
CA GLY A 354 14.38 13.18 -3.25
C GLY A 354 13.53 12.78 -4.44
N LEU A 355 13.98 11.78 -5.18
CA LEU A 355 13.27 11.25 -6.34
C LEU A 355 12.86 9.80 -6.09
N LEU A 356 11.70 9.40 -6.59
CA LEU A 356 11.35 8.01 -6.81
C LEU A 356 11.16 7.83 -8.31
N THR A 357 12.11 7.20 -9.01
CA THR A 357 12.11 7.12 -10.48
C THR A 357 11.98 5.70 -10.99
N ARG A 358 11.31 5.54 -12.14
CA ARG A 358 11.44 4.37 -13.00
C ARG A 358 12.19 4.77 -14.25
N TYR A 359 13.20 3.97 -14.57
CA TYR A 359 14.10 4.21 -15.67
C TYR A 359 14.27 2.93 -16.46
N ASN A 360 13.94 2.95 -17.75
CA ASN A 360 14.27 1.87 -18.66
C ASN A 360 14.97 2.45 -19.91
N PRO A 361 16.30 2.25 -20.05
CA PRO A 361 17.05 2.79 -21.18
C PRO A 361 16.75 2.06 -22.49
N ALA A 362 16.27 0.82 -22.44
CA ALA A 362 16.02 0.00 -23.64
C ALA A 362 14.83 0.50 -24.46
N ASN A 363 13.92 1.24 -23.82
CA ASN A 363 12.69 1.72 -24.44
C ASN A 363 12.41 3.21 -24.16
N GLY A 364 13.34 3.90 -23.48
CA GLY A 364 13.46 5.35 -23.42
C GLY A 364 12.50 6.07 -22.48
N TYR A 365 11.79 5.37 -21.58
CA TYR A 365 10.95 6.05 -20.58
C TYR A 365 11.71 6.31 -19.27
N HIS A 366 11.58 7.55 -18.80
CA HIS A 366 12.22 8.07 -17.61
C HIS A 366 11.22 9.00 -16.92
N TYR A 367 10.54 8.49 -15.89
CA TYR A 367 9.57 9.27 -15.12
C TYR A 367 9.69 8.94 -13.65
N GLY A 368 9.00 9.72 -12.83
CA GLY A 368 8.89 9.41 -11.43
C GLY A 368 8.17 10.49 -10.66
N TYR A 369 8.49 10.54 -9.39
CA TYR A 369 7.97 11.51 -8.46
C TYR A 369 9.12 12.23 -7.77
N ARG A 370 9.05 13.56 -7.72
CA ARG A 370 9.85 14.34 -6.80
C ARG A 370 9.10 14.44 -5.47
N VAL A 371 9.82 14.25 -4.39
CA VAL A 371 9.35 14.49 -3.04
C VAL A 371 10.15 15.63 -2.44
N ASN A 372 9.45 16.65 -1.96
CA ASN A 372 10.03 17.77 -1.24
C ASN A 372 9.65 17.65 0.24
N PHE A 373 10.67 17.48 1.09
CA PHE A 373 10.53 17.54 2.54
C PHE A 373 10.93 18.93 3.02
N SER A 374 10.19 19.51 3.95
CA SER A 374 10.50 20.83 4.49
C SER A 374 10.14 20.97 5.97
N LYS A 375 10.85 21.84 6.68
CA LYS A 375 10.52 22.20 8.07
C LYS A 375 9.20 22.98 8.10
N GLY A 376 8.20 22.45 8.80
CA GLY A 376 6.95 23.16 9.10
C GLY A 376 7.15 24.32 10.08
N GLU A 377 6.06 25.02 10.40
CA GLU A 377 6.08 26.20 11.27
C GLU A 377 6.43 25.86 12.72
N SER A 378 5.98 24.69 13.19
CA SER A 378 6.21 24.14 14.52
C SER A 378 7.30 23.07 14.54
N PHE A 379 8.16 23.04 13.51
CA PHE A 379 9.26 22.09 13.40
C PHE A 379 10.12 22.08 14.66
N ALA A 380 10.40 20.89 15.17
CA ALA A 380 11.37 20.69 16.23
C ALA A 380 12.00 19.31 16.11
N ALA A 381 13.25 19.21 16.57
CA ALA A 381 13.99 17.97 16.62
C ALA A 381 14.74 17.83 17.94
N TRP A 382 14.92 16.58 18.35
CA TRP A 382 15.72 16.20 19.51
C TRP A 382 16.62 15.04 19.14
N SER A 383 17.74 14.91 19.84
CA SER A 383 18.65 13.79 19.67
C SER A 383 19.27 13.37 20.99
N ARG A 384 19.72 12.11 21.01
CA ARG A 384 20.60 11.57 22.04
C ARG A 384 21.57 10.59 21.39
N PHE A 385 22.84 10.71 21.72
CA PHE A 385 23.86 9.74 21.33
C PHE A 385 23.90 8.60 22.36
N VAL A 386 23.65 7.37 21.92
CA VAL A 386 23.65 6.16 22.73
C VAL A 386 24.26 5.02 21.92
N ASP A 387 25.23 4.31 22.49
CA ASP A 387 25.84 3.12 21.87
C ASP A 387 26.32 3.35 20.42
N SER A 388 27.08 4.44 20.22
CA SER A 388 27.60 4.85 18.90
C SER A 388 26.57 5.23 17.85
N LEU A 389 25.28 5.27 18.21
CA LEU A 389 24.18 5.66 17.34
C LEU A 389 23.49 6.91 17.89
N THR A 390 22.96 7.74 17.00
CA THR A 390 22.13 8.88 17.41
C THR A 390 20.66 8.51 17.23
N ASN A 391 19.92 8.55 18.32
CA ASN A 391 18.48 8.34 18.35
C ASN A 391 17.78 9.70 18.28
N TYR A 392 16.93 9.91 17.27
CA TYR A 392 16.28 11.18 17.00
C TYR A 392 14.79 11.18 17.36
N THR A 393 14.24 12.37 17.54
CA THR A 393 12.80 12.64 17.50
C THR A 393 12.60 13.84 16.60
N VAL A 394 11.69 13.76 15.64
CA VAL A 394 11.42 14.86 14.69
C VAL A 394 9.93 15.06 14.58
N ARG A 395 9.47 16.31 14.61
CA ARG A 395 8.05 16.65 14.41
C ARG A 395 7.87 17.75 13.37
N ASP A 396 6.69 17.78 12.78
CA ASP A 396 6.22 18.82 11.88
C ASP A 396 7.09 18.99 10.63
N VAL A 397 7.39 17.87 9.97
CA VAL A 397 7.98 17.86 8.62
C VAL A 397 6.85 17.86 7.61
N ARG A 398 6.84 18.82 6.69
CA ARG A 398 5.94 18.81 5.54
C ARG A 398 6.54 17.98 4.40
N MET A 399 5.72 17.18 3.74
CA MET A 399 6.06 16.39 2.56
C MET A 399 5.08 16.71 1.42
N ASP A 400 5.62 17.07 0.26
CA ASP A 400 4.89 17.25 -1.00
C ASP A 400 5.43 16.24 -2.04
N ILE A 401 4.56 15.58 -2.79
CA ILE A 401 4.87 14.58 -3.82
C ILE A 401 4.28 15.06 -5.15
N GLU A 402 5.09 15.14 -6.19
CA GLU A 402 4.66 15.60 -7.51
C GLU A 402 5.29 14.76 -8.63
N PRO A 403 4.54 14.46 -9.70
CA PRO A 403 5.09 13.73 -10.84
C PRO A 403 6.12 14.59 -11.59
N VAL A 404 7.17 13.96 -12.09
CA VAL A 404 8.25 14.62 -12.83
C VAL A 404 8.68 13.83 -14.06
N ASP A 405 9.15 14.56 -15.07
CA ASP A 405 9.81 14.01 -16.25
C ASP A 405 11.31 13.73 -16.01
N ALA A 406 12.01 13.27 -17.06
CA ALA A 406 13.44 12.99 -17.07
C ALA A 406 14.33 14.20 -16.72
N MET A 407 13.83 15.42 -16.93
CA MET A 407 14.51 16.69 -16.63
C MET A 407 14.07 17.27 -15.28
N LEU A 408 13.35 16.48 -14.47
CA LEU A 408 12.77 16.87 -13.19
C LEU A 408 11.76 18.03 -13.31
N GLY A 409 11.22 18.25 -14.51
CA GLY A 409 10.16 19.20 -14.80
C GLY A 409 8.77 18.58 -14.70
N HIS A 410 7.73 19.40 -14.84
CA HIS A 410 6.36 18.89 -14.92
C HIS A 410 6.18 18.06 -16.20
N PRO A 411 5.56 16.86 -16.16
CA PRO A 411 5.51 15.94 -17.32
C PRO A 411 4.88 16.48 -18.60
N SER A 412 4.04 17.53 -18.49
CA SER A 412 3.48 18.20 -19.67
C SER A 412 4.53 18.90 -20.55
N ARG A 413 5.78 19.07 -20.09
CA ARG A 413 6.87 19.69 -20.84
C ARG A 413 7.51 18.74 -21.86
N THR A 414 7.40 17.44 -21.64
CA THR A 414 8.05 16.41 -22.47
C THR A 414 7.04 15.57 -23.26
N LEU A 415 5.88 16.14 -23.57
CA LEU A 415 4.87 15.48 -24.41
C LEU A 415 5.44 15.10 -25.79
N PRO A 416 4.90 14.04 -26.43
CA PRO A 416 5.23 13.70 -27.79
C PRO A 416 5.00 14.89 -28.74
N VAL A 417 5.93 15.13 -29.65
CA VAL A 417 5.92 16.33 -30.51
C VAL A 417 4.77 16.36 -31.51
N ASP A 418 4.18 15.20 -31.80
CA ASP A 418 3.07 15.01 -32.73
C ASP A 418 1.74 14.68 -32.04
N ILE A 419 1.66 14.80 -30.70
CA ILE A 419 0.46 14.50 -29.91
C ILE A 419 -0.79 15.26 -30.40
N GLY A 420 -0.61 16.49 -30.89
CA GLY A 420 -1.68 17.33 -31.42
C GLY A 420 -2.38 16.78 -32.67
N ARG A 421 -1.80 15.77 -33.32
CA ARG A 421 -2.43 15.07 -34.46
C ARG A 421 -3.50 14.05 -34.03
N SER A 422 -3.60 13.76 -32.74
CA SER A 422 -4.57 12.83 -32.17
C SER A 422 -5.67 13.55 -31.41
N LYS A 423 -6.87 12.97 -31.40
CA LYS A 423 -7.94 13.35 -30.47
C LYS A 423 -7.74 12.75 -29.07
N GLN A 424 -6.85 11.76 -28.92
CA GLN A 424 -6.60 10.99 -27.70
C GLN A 424 -5.40 11.54 -26.90
N GLN A 425 -5.23 12.86 -26.87
CA GLN A 425 -4.04 13.50 -26.30
C GLN A 425 -3.82 13.13 -24.82
N GLN A 426 -4.89 13.14 -24.01
CA GLN A 426 -4.78 12.78 -22.59
C GLN A 426 -4.34 11.33 -22.39
N ALA A 427 -4.93 10.40 -23.15
CA ALA A 427 -4.55 8.99 -23.10
C ALA A 427 -3.10 8.78 -23.53
N ILE A 428 -2.67 9.41 -24.63
CA ILE A 428 -1.28 9.36 -25.13
C ILE A 428 -0.31 9.89 -24.06
N ALA A 429 -0.61 11.06 -23.48
CA ALA A 429 0.21 11.63 -22.42
C ALA A 429 0.33 10.69 -21.21
N ALA A 430 -0.78 10.08 -20.78
CA ALA A 430 -0.82 9.17 -19.64
C ALA A 430 -0.01 7.87 -19.86
N VAL A 431 -0.14 7.24 -21.04
CA VAL A 431 0.57 5.99 -21.34
C VAL A 431 2.05 6.22 -21.61
N VAL A 432 2.41 7.35 -22.23
CA VAL A 432 3.82 7.71 -22.48
C VAL A 432 4.52 8.08 -21.18
N PHE A 433 3.89 8.87 -20.32
CA PHE A 433 4.45 9.23 -19.01
C PHE A 433 4.85 7.98 -18.22
N ARG A 434 3.97 6.96 -18.16
CA ARG A 434 4.21 5.73 -17.40
C ARG A 434 5.10 4.70 -18.11
N GLY A 435 5.53 4.99 -19.34
CA GLY A 435 6.31 4.04 -20.14
C GLY A 435 5.52 2.85 -20.67
N LEU A 436 4.17 2.89 -20.61
CA LEU A 436 3.32 1.82 -21.14
C LEU A 436 3.41 1.77 -22.67
N MET A 437 3.58 2.93 -23.30
CA MET A 437 3.89 3.06 -24.72
C MET A 437 5.03 4.04 -24.91
N THR A 438 5.83 3.85 -25.95
CA THR A 438 7.07 4.61 -26.17
C THR A 438 6.97 5.54 -27.36
N THR A 439 7.86 6.52 -27.43
CA THR A 439 8.07 7.38 -28.61
C THR A 439 9.29 6.94 -29.39
N ASP A 440 9.43 7.40 -30.63
CA ASP A 440 10.68 7.27 -31.37
C ASP A 440 11.79 8.20 -30.83
N ALA A 441 12.99 8.13 -31.44
CA ALA A 441 14.14 8.96 -31.07
C ALA A 441 13.91 10.47 -31.26
N GLN A 442 12.92 10.87 -32.06
CA GLN A 442 12.51 12.26 -32.28
C GLN A 442 11.34 12.67 -31.37
N ARG A 443 10.99 11.85 -30.38
CA ARG A 443 9.85 12.01 -29.47
C ARG A 443 8.49 12.05 -30.17
N ARG A 444 8.34 11.39 -31.32
CA ARG A 444 7.05 11.20 -31.98
C ARG A 444 6.36 9.96 -31.43
N PHE A 445 5.07 10.07 -31.14
CA PHE A 445 4.23 8.94 -30.75
C PHE A 445 3.64 8.21 -31.97
N GLU A 446 3.50 8.90 -33.11
CA GLU A 446 2.93 8.39 -34.36
C GLU A 446 1.49 7.85 -34.20
N PRO A 447 0.52 8.70 -33.79
CA PRO A 447 -0.80 8.24 -33.36
C PRO A 447 -1.58 7.46 -34.43
N GLN A 448 -1.40 7.81 -35.71
CA GLN A 448 -2.08 7.21 -36.86
C GLN A 448 -1.31 6.06 -37.50
N ARG A 449 -0.16 5.66 -36.93
CA ARG A 449 0.57 4.48 -37.40
C ARG A 449 -0.04 3.23 -36.79
N ALA A 450 -0.10 2.16 -37.58
CA ALA A 450 -0.46 0.83 -37.08
C ALA A 450 0.57 0.36 -36.03
N ILE A 451 0.08 -0.12 -34.89
CA ILE A 451 0.94 -0.69 -33.85
C ILE A 451 1.48 -2.05 -34.30
N THR A 452 2.75 -2.34 -34.00
CA THR A 452 3.30 -3.68 -34.26
C THR A 452 2.98 -4.65 -33.13
N ARG A 453 3.05 -5.95 -33.40
CA ARG A 453 2.85 -6.99 -32.39
C ARG A 453 3.85 -6.89 -31.23
N ALA A 454 5.11 -6.53 -31.50
CA ALA A 454 6.11 -6.32 -30.44
C ALA A 454 5.79 -5.10 -29.56
N GLU A 455 5.31 -4.00 -30.15
CA GLU A 455 4.91 -2.81 -29.40
C GLU A 455 3.70 -3.09 -28.50
N LEU A 456 2.71 -3.84 -28.99
CA LEU A 456 1.57 -4.27 -28.18
C LEU A 456 1.99 -5.21 -27.03
N ALA A 457 2.92 -6.14 -27.29
CA ALA A 457 3.46 -7.02 -26.25
C ALA A 457 4.12 -6.22 -25.11
N ASN A 458 4.95 -5.23 -25.45
CA ASN A 458 5.52 -4.32 -24.46
C ASN A 458 4.43 -3.60 -23.66
N ALA A 459 3.43 -3.05 -24.34
CA ALA A 459 2.36 -2.30 -23.69
C ALA A 459 1.53 -3.16 -22.72
N LEU A 460 1.19 -4.38 -23.10
CA LEU A 460 0.48 -5.32 -22.23
C LEU A 460 1.33 -5.74 -21.04
N GLN A 461 2.59 -6.11 -21.26
CA GLN A 461 3.48 -6.54 -20.17
C GLN A 461 3.72 -5.39 -19.17
N MET A 462 3.99 -4.19 -19.65
CA MET A 462 4.16 -3.01 -18.80
C MET A 462 2.88 -2.61 -18.06
N THR A 463 1.71 -2.88 -18.64
CA THR A 463 0.41 -2.55 -18.02
C THR A 463 -0.01 -3.58 -16.98
N LEU A 464 0.21 -4.87 -17.25
CA LEU A 464 -0.21 -5.97 -16.37
C LEU A 464 0.86 -6.36 -15.35
N ASN A 465 2.12 -5.96 -15.57
CA ASN A 465 3.28 -6.29 -14.73
C ASN A 465 3.38 -7.80 -14.45
N GLY A 466 3.12 -8.61 -15.46
CA GLY A 466 3.20 -10.08 -15.35
C GLY A 466 4.61 -10.60 -15.48
N GLU A 467 4.81 -11.80 -14.93
CA GLU A 467 6.05 -12.56 -14.97
C GLU A 467 5.99 -13.67 -16.03
N LEU A 468 7.17 -14.16 -16.43
CA LEU A 468 7.27 -15.28 -17.36
C LEU A 468 6.81 -16.57 -16.67
N LYS A 469 5.83 -17.26 -17.26
CA LYS A 469 5.50 -18.61 -16.82
C LYS A 469 6.53 -19.59 -17.37
N ALA A 470 7.53 -19.93 -16.55
CA ALA A 470 8.66 -20.76 -16.98
C ALA A 470 8.24 -22.10 -17.63
N ALA A 471 7.18 -22.73 -17.13
CA ALA A 471 6.64 -23.99 -17.68
C ALA A 471 5.94 -23.82 -19.06
N GLU A 472 5.48 -22.60 -19.37
CA GLU A 472 4.78 -22.24 -20.61
C GLU A 472 5.67 -21.33 -21.50
N LYS A 473 7.00 -21.34 -21.28
CA LYS A 473 7.92 -20.49 -22.04
C LYS A 473 7.88 -20.84 -23.54
N PRO A 474 7.59 -19.88 -24.45
CA PRO A 474 7.48 -20.16 -25.87
C PRO A 474 8.85 -20.30 -26.56
N LEU A 475 8.88 -21.06 -27.66
CA LEU A 475 10.08 -21.27 -28.50
C LEU A 475 9.94 -20.50 -29.82
N LEU A 476 10.12 -19.18 -29.74
CA LEU A 476 9.92 -18.28 -30.87
C LEU A 476 11.16 -18.24 -31.79
N SER A 477 11.03 -18.79 -33.00
CA SER A 477 12.11 -18.92 -33.99
C SER A 477 12.42 -17.62 -34.74
N ASP A 478 11.51 -16.66 -34.74
CA ASP A 478 11.59 -15.40 -35.47
C ASP A 478 11.84 -14.18 -34.57
N VAL A 479 12.09 -14.42 -33.28
CA VAL A 479 12.53 -13.41 -32.32
C VAL A 479 13.99 -13.69 -31.98
N ALA A 480 14.89 -12.78 -32.34
CA ALA A 480 16.33 -12.91 -32.06
C ALA A 480 16.60 -12.94 -30.54
N GLY A 481 17.71 -13.58 -30.13
CA GLY A 481 18.10 -13.68 -28.71
C GLY A 481 18.32 -12.33 -28.03
N ASP A 482 18.84 -11.38 -28.80
CA ASP A 482 19.15 -10.00 -28.42
C ASP A 482 18.04 -9.00 -28.77
N HIS A 483 16.85 -9.46 -29.18
CA HIS A 483 15.73 -8.58 -29.47
C HIS A 483 15.34 -7.80 -28.19
N PRO A 484 15.24 -6.45 -28.23
CA PRO A 484 15.10 -5.63 -27.03
C PRO A 484 13.79 -5.87 -26.26
N LEU A 485 12.76 -6.39 -26.94
CA LEU A 485 11.46 -6.74 -26.35
C LEU A 485 11.25 -8.26 -26.19
N ARG A 486 12.31 -9.07 -26.27
CA ARG A 486 12.19 -10.54 -26.22
C ARG A 486 11.48 -11.00 -24.96
N GLU A 487 11.87 -10.47 -23.81
CA GLU A 487 11.28 -10.84 -22.53
C GLU A 487 9.78 -10.50 -22.48
N GLN A 488 9.40 -9.29 -22.90
CA GLN A 488 7.99 -8.86 -22.93
C GLN A 488 7.17 -9.77 -23.85
N ILE A 489 7.72 -10.12 -25.02
CA ILE A 489 7.08 -11.05 -25.96
C ILE A 489 6.89 -12.44 -25.32
N GLU A 490 7.94 -13.00 -24.71
CA GLU A 490 7.87 -14.30 -24.03
C GLU A 490 6.82 -14.28 -22.89
N ILE A 491 6.75 -13.20 -22.12
CA ILE A 491 5.78 -13.03 -21.04
C ILE A 491 4.34 -13.00 -21.58
N VAL A 492 4.02 -12.15 -22.55
CA VAL A 492 2.63 -12.03 -23.03
C VAL A 492 2.13 -13.31 -23.71
N VAL A 493 3.02 -14.04 -24.37
CA VAL A 493 2.69 -15.32 -25.00
C VAL A 493 2.51 -16.43 -23.95
N SER A 494 3.45 -16.56 -23.00
CA SER A 494 3.35 -17.56 -21.93
C SER A 494 2.13 -17.33 -21.02
N ASN A 495 1.63 -16.10 -20.92
CA ASN A 495 0.40 -15.79 -20.19
C ASN A 495 -0.87 -15.89 -21.05
N GLY A 496 -0.77 -16.18 -22.35
CA GLY A 496 -1.90 -16.29 -23.26
C GLY A 496 -2.60 -14.95 -23.54
N TRP A 497 -1.91 -13.83 -23.34
CA TRP A 497 -2.43 -12.48 -23.64
C TRP A 497 -2.31 -12.12 -25.11
N MET A 498 -1.32 -12.69 -25.79
CA MET A 498 -1.17 -12.65 -27.24
C MET A 498 -0.85 -14.05 -27.77
N SER A 499 -1.24 -14.32 -29.01
CA SER A 499 -0.92 -15.56 -29.70
C SER A 499 0.55 -15.61 -30.14
N GLY A 500 1.14 -16.81 -30.13
CA GLY A 500 2.49 -17.08 -30.61
C GLY A 500 2.94 -18.45 -30.07
N TYR A 501 3.60 -19.27 -30.87
CA TYR A 501 4.11 -20.56 -30.37
C TYR A 501 5.50 -20.84 -30.94
N ASP A 502 5.60 -21.08 -32.25
CA ASP A 502 6.85 -21.25 -32.99
C ASP A 502 7.30 -19.93 -33.66
N ARG A 503 6.36 -19.02 -33.94
CA ARG A 503 6.60 -17.67 -34.48
C ARG A 503 5.71 -16.63 -33.81
N PHE A 504 6.19 -15.38 -33.74
CA PHE A 504 5.49 -14.24 -33.14
C PHE A 504 5.24 -13.08 -34.12
N TRP A 505 6.01 -12.95 -35.18
CA TRP A 505 6.00 -11.86 -36.16
C TRP A 505 6.08 -10.45 -35.55
N PRO A 506 7.20 -10.10 -34.88
CA PRO A 506 7.30 -8.90 -34.06
C PRO A 506 7.04 -7.58 -34.82
N ARG A 507 7.32 -7.54 -36.13
CA ARG A 507 7.15 -6.35 -36.99
C ARG A 507 5.78 -6.24 -37.66
N GLN A 508 4.96 -7.28 -37.58
CA GLN A 508 3.65 -7.29 -38.23
C GLN A 508 2.69 -6.34 -37.50
N ALA A 509 1.85 -5.65 -38.26
CA ALA A 509 0.79 -4.81 -37.71
C ALA A 509 -0.28 -5.67 -37.00
N VAL A 510 -0.75 -5.21 -35.85
CA VAL A 510 -1.82 -5.89 -35.12
C VAL A 510 -3.16 -5.65 -35.81
N THR A 511 -3.91 -6.73 -36.03
CA THR A 511 -5.29 -6.69 -36.53
C THR A 511 -6.28 -6.43 -35.39
N ARG A 512 -7.47 -5.88 -35.72
CA ARG A 512 -8.52 -5.61 -34.74
C ARG A 512 -9.00 -6.86 -33.99
N GLU A 513 -9.03 -8.02 -34.64
CA GLU A 513 -9.41 -9.29 -34.01
C GLU A 513 -8.37 -9.77 -32.98
N GLU A 514 -7.08 -9.65 -33.28
CA GLU A 514 -6.00 -9.94 -32.33
C GLU A 514 -6.04 -8.97 -31.15
N PHE A 515 -6.29 -7.69 -31.42
CA PHE A 515 -6.41 -6.67 -30.39
C PHE A 515 -7.63 -6.90 -29.49
N ALA A 516 -8.77 -7.37 -30.02
CA ALA A 516 -9.93 -7.71 -29.20
C ALA A 516 -9.59 -8.77 -28.13
N LEU A 517 -8.88 -9.82 -28.53
CA LEU A 517 -8.42 -10.84 -27.58
C LEU A 517 -7.47 -10.24 -26.53
N ALA A 518 -6.50 -9.43 -26.96
CA ALA A 518 -5.57 -8.76 -26.05
C ALA A 518 -6.30 -7.83 -25.06
N VAL A 519 -7.29 -7.07 -25.51
CA VAL A 519 -8.09 -6.16 -24.67
C VAL A 519 -8.97 -6.93 -23.70
N LYS A 520 -9.60 -8.04 -24.13
CA LYS A 520 -10.33 -8.93 -23.22
C LYS A 520 -9.41 -9.39 -22.09
N ARG A 521 -8.23 -9.94 -22.41
CA ARG A 521 -7.27 -10.41 -21.40
C ARG A 521 -6.75 -9.29 -20.51
N LEU A 522 -6.42 -8.14 -21.10
CA LEU A 522 -6.01 -6.95 -20.37
C LEU A 522 -7.06 -6.55 -19.33
N ALA A 523 -8.32 -6.39 -19.74
CA ALA A 523 -9.39 -5.98 -18.86
C ALA A 523 -9.64 -7.02 -17.76
N GLU A 524 -9.68 -8.31 -18.12
CA GLU A 524 -9.95 -9.39 -17.16
C GLU A 524 -8.85 -9.50 -16.09
N VAL A 525 -7.58 -9.43 -16.51
CA VAL A 525 -6.43 -9.54 -15.61
C VAL A 525 -6.27 -8.28 -14.78
N PHE A 526 -6.35 -7.09 -15.39
CA PHE A 526 -6.15 -5.83 -14.67
C PHE A 526 -7.27 -5.57 -13.64
N GLN A 527 -8.53 -5.82 -14.03
CA GLN A 527 -9.70 -5.56 -13.19
C GLN A 527 -10.09 -6.75 -12.30
N GLN A 528 -9.44 -7.91 -12.49
CA GLN A 528 -9.71 -9.14 -11.73
C GLN A 528 -11.20 -9.52 -11.76
N ARG A 529 -11.80 -9.49 -12.96
CA ARG A 529 -13.19 -9.86 -13.25
C ARG A 529 -13.32 -10.42 -14.66
N SER A 530 -14.31 -11.28 -14.91
CA SER A 530 -14.67 -11.66 -16.28
C SER A 530 -15.51 -10.57 -16.96
N LEU A 531 -15.35 -10.42 -18.27
CA LEU A 531 -16.28 -9.62 -19.08
C LEU A 531 -17.56 -10.42 -19.32
N ALA A 532 -18.71 -9.75 -19.33
CA ALA A 532 -20.01 -10.43 -19.42
C ALA A 532 -20.94 -9.81 -20.47
N GLN A 533 -20.84 -8.50 -20.72
CA GLN A 533 -21.71 -7.82 -21.69
C GLN A 533 -21.23 -8.11 -23.11
N ARG A 534 -22.14 -8.61 -23.96
CA ARG A 534 -21.85 -8.94 -25.36
C ARG A 534 -22.65 -8.03 -26.30
N ALA A 535 -21.99 -7.53 -27.34
CA ALA A 535 -22.63 -6.87 -28.47
C ALA A 535 -22.88 -7.88 -29.60
N THR A 536 -23.94 -7.68 -30.37
CA THR A 536 -24.15 -8.42 -31.62
C THR A 536 -23.33 -7.77 -32.74
N LEU A 537 -22.50 -8.56 -33.42
CA LEU A 537 -21.65 -8.11 -34.53
C LEU A 537 -22.12 -8.72 -35.85
N LEU A 538 -22.36 -7.89 -36.85
CA LEU A 538 -22.89 -8.30 -38.16
C LEU A 538 -21.88 -9.12 -38.98
N ASP A 539 -20.60 -8.95 -38.70
CA ASP A 539 -19.47 -9.62 -39.35
C ASP A 539 -18.76 -10.64 -38.44
N ALA A 540 -19.40 -11.08 -37.33
CA ALA A 540 -18.82 -12.04 -36.39
C ALA A 540 -18.32 -13.33 -37.09
N ALA A 541 -19.08 -13.83 -38.06
CA ALA A 541 -18.73 -15.04 -38.82
C ALA A 541 -17.47 -14.90 -39.70
N GLN A 542 -16.98 -13.68 -39.93
CA GLN A 542 -15.75 -13.41 -40.68
C GLN A 542 -14.51 -13.37 -39.77
N LEU A 543 -14.70 -13.40 -38.46
CA LEU A 543 -13.63 -13.39 -37.47
C LEU A 543 -13.05 -14.80 -37.29
N GLY A 544 -11.76 -14.88 -36.98
CA GLY A 544 -11.16 -16.16 -36.63
C GLY A 544 -11.79 -16.76 -35.37
N LYS A 545 -11.89 -18.09 -35.31
CA LYS A 545 -12.47 -18.82 -34.18
C LYS A 545 -11.78 -18.41 -32.85
N GLY A 546 -12.57 -17.95 -31.88
CA GLY A 546 -12.09 -17.48 -30.58
C GLY A 546 -11.83 -15.96 -30.52
N TYR A 547 -11.74 -15.27 -31.65
CA TYR A 547 -11.72 -13.81 -31.71
C TYR A 547 -13.13 -13.20 -31.76
N ASP A 548 -14.11 -13.94 -32.26
CA ASP A 548 -15.53 -13.61 -32.28
C ASP A 548 -16.05 -13.30 -30.88
N GLU A 549 -15.89 -14.23 -29.93
CA GLU A 549 -16.32 -14.02 -28.54
C GLU A 549 -15.61 -12.83 -27.89
N ALA A 550 -14.30 -12.67 -28.17
CA ALA A 550 -13.55 -11.55 -27.64
C ALA A 550 -14.07 -10.21 -28.17
N ALA A 551 -14.34 -10.11 -29.48
CA ALA A 551 -14.88 -8.93 -30.13
C ALA A 551 -16.26 -8.56 -29.57
N GLU A 552 -17.17 -9.53 -29.43
CA GLU A 552 -18.49 -9.31 -28.84
C GLU A 552 -18.40 -8.73 -27.42
N LEU A 553 -17.50 -9.28 -26.59
CA LEU A 553 -17.31 -8.86 -25.20
C LEU A 553 -16.70 -7.46 -25.08
N VAL A 554 -15.62 -7.17 -25.80
CA VAL A 554 -14.95 -5.87 -25.69
C VAL A 554 -15.77 -4.74 -26.32
N VAL A 555 -16.62 -5.04 -27.30
CA VAL A 555 -17.59 -4.06 -27.82
C VAL A 555 -18.78 -3.91 -26.87
N GLY A 556 -19.29 -5.00 -26.32
CA GLY A 556 -20.40 -4.99 -25.36
C GLY A 556 -20.09 -4.22 -24.07
N GLU A 557 -18.84 -4.30 -23.59
CA GLU A 557 -18.36 -3.56 -22.42
C GLU A 557 -17.90 -2.12 -22.77
N GLY A 558 -18.02 -1.69 -24.03
CA GLY A 558 -17.65 -0.34 -24.47
C GLY A 558 -16.14 -0.06 -24.50
N LEU A 559 -15.31 -1.10 -24.56
CA LEU A 559 -13.85 -0.97 -24.65
C LEU A 559 -13.39 -0.72 -26.09
N LEU A 560 -14.02 -1.36 -27.08
CA LEU A 560 -13.83 -1.11 -28.51
C LEU A 560 -15.15 -0.72 -29.18
N ALA A 561 -15.07 -0.04 -30.32
CA ALA A 561 -16.24 0.34 -31.12
C ALA A 561 -16.44 -0.60 -32.32
N ALA A 562 -17.70 -0.82 -32.70
CA ALA A 562 -18.09 -1.47 -33.97
C ALA A 562 -19.09 -0.57 -34.72
N PRO A 563 -18.61 0.47 -35.44
CA PRO A 563 -19.48 1.41 -36.15
C PRO A 563 -20.40 0.67 -37.14
N GLY A 564 -21.71 0.97 -37.08
CA GLY A 564 -22.70 0.28 -37.91
C GLY A 564 -22.86 -1.21 -37.63
N GLY A 565 -22.38 -1.71 -36.47
CA GLY A 565 -22.44 -3.14 -36.12
C GLY A 565 -21.35 -4.00 -36.77
N HIS A 566 -20.41 -3.41 -37.51
CA HIS A 566 -19.29 -4.12 -38.14
C HIS A 566 -18.00 -3.92 -37.35
N PHE A 567 -17.37 -5.02 -36.94
CA PHE A 567 -16.13 -4.99 -36.15
C PHE A 567 -14.88 -4.80 -37.01
N ASN A 568 -14.90 -5.28 -38.26
CA ASN A 568 -13.80 -5.20 -39.23
C ASN A 568 -12.49 -5.84 -38.74
N GLY A 569 -12.53 -7.12 -38.34
CA GLY A 569 -11.45 -7.79 -37.62
C GLY A 569 -10.05 -7.75 -38.26
N LYS A 570 -9.95 -7.67 -39.60
CA LYS A 570 -8.67 -7.64 -40.32
C LYS A 570 -8.03 -6.25 -40.45
N ALA A 571 -8.75 -5.18 -40.10
CA ALA A 571 -8.19 -3.84 -40.19
C ALA A 571 -7.05 -3.65 -39.19
N PRO A 572 -6.03 -2.85 -39.52
CA PRO A 572 -4.94 -2.56 -38.59
C PRO A 572 -5.40 -1.67 -37.43
N VAL A 573 -4.79 -1.85 -36.26
CA VAL A 573 -5.04 -1.04 -35.06
C VAL A 573 -4.03 0.09 -34.95
N MET A 574 -4.52 1.32 -34.77
CA MET A 574 -3.67 2.50 -34.64
C MET A 574 -3.16 2.66 -33.21
N ARG A 575 -1.95 3.21 -33.05
CA ARG A 575 -1.34 3.43 -31.74
C ARG A 575 -2.19 4.28 -30.80
N GLU A 576 -2.90 5.29 -31.32
CA GLU A 576 -3.81 6.10 -30.51
C GLU A 576 -5.02 5.32 -29.98
N GLU A 577 -5.50 4.32 -30.72
CA GLU A 577 -6.58 3.44 -30.26
C GLU A 577 -6.11 2.58 -29.09
N VAL A 578 -4.88 2.05 -29.16
CA VAL A 578 -4.26 1.30 -28.06
C VAL A 578 -4.08 2.19 -26.83
N ALA A 579 -3.55 3.40 -27.00
CA ALA A 579 -3.36 4.35 -25.89
C ALA A 579 -4.68 4.64 -25.17
N ARG A 580 -5.76 4.91 -25.93
CA ARG A 580 -7.10 5.14 -25.38
C ARG A 580 -7.60 3.95 -24.57
N VAL A 581 -7.50 2.72 -25.11
CA VAL A 581 -7.98 1.52 -24.42
C VAL A 581 -7.18 1.23 -23.14
N LEU A 582 -5.85 1.34 -23.20
CA LEU A 582 -5.01 1.18 -22.01
C LEU A 582 -5.39 2.20 -20.94
N ALA A 583 -5.57 3.47 -21.32
CA ALA A 583 -5.95 4.53 -20.40
C ALA A 583 -7.33 4.28 -19.76
N GLN A 584 -8.31 3.85 -20.56
CA GLN A 584 -9.67 3.52 -20.12
C GLN A 584 -9.67 2.31 -19.16
N VAL A 585 -9.01 1.20 -19.53
CA VAL A 585 -9.00 -0.02 -18.71
C VAL A 585 -8.31 0.20 -17.37
N THR A 586 -7.25 1.02 -17.36
CA THR A 586 -6.48 1.32 -16.15
C THR A 586 -6.99 2.52 -15.35
N GLY A 587 -7.97 3.27 -15.86
CA GLY A 587 -8.56 4.42 -15.18
C GLY A 587 -7.65 5.65 -15.08
N ILE A 588 -6.59 5.74 -15.88
CA ILE A 588 -5.60 6.83 -15.82
C ILE A 588 -5.93 8.03 -16.72
N ALA A 589 -6.85 7.84 -17.68
CA ALA A 589 -7.45 8.90 -18.49
C ALA A 589 -8.80 8.41 -19.03
N SER A 590 -9.73 9.34 -19.26
CA SER A 590 -11.09 9.09 -19.79
C SER A 590 -11.24 9.59 -21.21
#